data_AF-A0A914YDY0-F1
#
_entry.id   AF-A0A914YDY0-F1
#
_cell.length_a   1.000
_cell.length_b   1.000
_cell.length_c   1.000
_cell.angle_alpha   90.00
_cell.angle_beta   90.00
_cell.angle_gamma   90.00
#
_symmetry.space_group_name_H-M   'P 1'
#
loop_
_entity.id
_entity.type
_entity.pdbx_description
1 polymer ?
#
loop_
_entity_poly.entity_id
_entity_poly.type
_entity_poly.pdbx_seq_one_letter_code
_entity_poly.pdbx_strand_id
1 'polypeptide(L)'
;MVKEELLKDFERQLDNLKINHTIMIEDVEKAISKKAEESAKYQRYKLYRDAPNTRISFNLARYHSFAETINYLNALAITYPDRVRVMPIGTTHEGRQIPMIKIGTRSRADKPGIWIDGGIHAREWISPAAVLYFINQV
;
A
#
# COMPACT_ATOMS: atom_id res chain seq x y z
N MET A 1 -10.49 15.54 -9.49
CA MET A 1 -10.41 14.91 -10.82
C MET A 1 -11.68 15.27 -11.55
N VAL A 2 -11.57 15.87 -12.72
CA VAL A 2 -12.70 16.28 -13.56
C VAL A 2 -12.69 15.36 -14.77
N LYS A 3 -13.85 14.86 -15.19
CA LYS A 3 -13.93 14.06 -16.41
C LYS A 3 -13.69 14.94 -17.63
N GLU A 4 -13.05 14.40 -18.66
CA GLU A 4 -12.65 15.17 -19.84
C GLU A 4 -13.85 15.87 -20.50
N GLU A 5 -14.98 15.17 -20.63
CA GLU A 5 -16.19 15.71 -21.23
C GLU A 5 -16.81 16.88 -20.45
N LEU A 6 -16.45 17.03 -19.17
CA LEU A 6 -16.95 18.10 -18.30
C LEU A 6 -15.93 19.23 -18.09
N LEU A 7 -14.68 19.06 -18.55
CA LEU A 7 -13.57 19.95 -18.21
C LEU A 7 -13.86 21.40 -18.61
N LYS A 8 -14.25 21.62 -19.88
CA LYS A 8 -14.53 22.97 -20.40
C LYS A 8 -15.65 23.68 -19.64
N ASP A 9 -16.71 22.94 -19.30
CA ASP A 9 -17.85 23.50 -18.59
C ASP A 9 -17.51 23.80 -17.13
N PHE A 10 -16.68 22.95 -16.50
CA PHE A 10 -16.21 23.16 -15.14
C PHE A 10 -15.27 24.36 -15.03
N GLU A 11 -14.28 24.50 -15.92
CA GLU A 11 -13.38 25.65 -15.98
C GLU A 11 -14.16 26.95 -16.17
N ARG A 12 -15.11 26.97 -17.12
CA ARG A 12 -16.00 28.13 -17.34
C ARG A 12 -16.78 28.51 -16.08
N GLN A 13 -17.26 27.54 -15.30
CA GLN A 13 -17.94 27.82 -14.03
C GLN A 13 -17.00 28.44 -13.00
N LEU A 14 -15.77 27.94 -12.88
CA LEU A 14 -14.77 28.50 -11.97
C LEU A 14 -14.41 29.94 -12.37
N ASP A 15 -14.22 30.21 -13.66
CA ASP A 15 -13.91 31.55 -14.18
C ASP A 15 -15.06 32.53 -13.90
N ASN A 16 -16.31 32.12 -14.16
CA ASN A 16 -17.48 32.94 -13.89
C ASN A 16 -17.63 33.28 -12.40
N LEU A 17 -17.27 32.33 -11.53
CA LEU A 17 -17.25 32.52 -10.08
C LEU A 17 -15.98 33.21 -9.57
N LYS A 18 -15.04 33.56 -10.46
CA LYS A 18 -13.75 34.17 -10.13
C LYS A 18 -12.93 33.33 -9.14
N ILE A 19 -13.00 32.01 -9.29
CA ILE A 19 -12.23 31.05 -8.49
C ILE A 19 -10.93 30.75 -9.24
N ASN A 20 -9.81 31.22 -8.68
CA ASN A 20 -8.49 30.91 -9.21
C ASN A 20 -8.23 29.40 -9.16
N HIS A 21 -7.72 28.84 -10.27
CA HIS A 21 -7.46 27.42 -10.39
C HIS A 21 -6.27 27.15 -11.32
N THR A 22 -5.71 25.96 -11.20
CA THR A 22 -4.61 25.47 -12.04
C THR A 22 -4.74 23.98 -12.26
N ILE A 23 -4.33 23.50 -13.43
CA ILE A 23 -4.27 22.07 -13.72
C ILE A 23 -3.02 21.48 -13.07
N MET A 24 -3.20 20.58 -12.10
CA MET A 24 -2.07 19.89 -11.44
C MET A 24 -1.58 18.66 -12.21
N ILE A 25 -2.51 17.95 -12.85
CA ILE A 25 -2.23 16.74 -13.64
C ILE A 25 -3.12 16.85 -14.88
N GLU A 26 -2.50 17.05 -16.03
CA GLU A 26 -3.20 17.20 -17.32
C GLU A 26 -3.88 15.90 -17.73
N ASP A 27 -3.18 14.78 -17.60
CA ASP A 27 -3.63 13.47 -18.03
C ASP A 27 -3.39 12.43 -16.92
N VAL A 28 -4.48 12.08 -16.24
CA VAL A 28 -4.46 11.12 -15.13
C VAL A 28 -4.22 9.70 -15.65
N GLU A 29 -4.71 9.34 -16.83
CA GLU A 29 -4.51 8.01 -17.42
C GLU A 29 -3.04 7.78 -17.76
N LYS A 30 -2.38 8.77 -18.36
CA LYS A 30 -0.94 8.74 -18.63
C LYS A 30 -0.14 8.67 -17.34
N ALA A 31 -0.54 9.39 -16.29
CA ALA A 31 0.13 9.32 -14.98
C ALA A 31 0.02 7.92 -14.35
N ILE A 32 -1.15 7.29 -14.39
CA ILE A 32 -1.38 5.94 -13.87
C ILE A 32 -0.59 4.91 -14.69
N SER A 33 -0.67 4.98 -16.02
CA SER A 33 0.03 4.05 -16.92
C SER A 33 1.54 4.12 -16.71
N LYS A 34 2.10 5.33 -16.60
CA LYS A 34 3.53 5.52 -16.27
C LYS A 34 3.89 4.87 -14.93
N LYS A 35 3.04 4.99 -13.90
CA LYS A 35 3.28 4.37 -12.59
C LYS A 35 3.23 2.84 -12.65
N ALA A 36 2.33 2.27 -13.45
CA ALA A 36 2.26 0.83 -13.67
C ALA A 36 3.53 0.30 -14.37
N GLU A 37 4.00 1.00 -15.41
CA GLU A 37 5.25 0.66 -16.12
C GLU A 37 6.48 0.77 -15.21
N GLU A 38 6.58 1.84 -14.41
CA GLU A 38 7.64 2.02 -13.42
C GLU A 38 7.65 0.84 -12.44
N SER A 39 6.50 0.48 -11.88
CA SER A 39 6.37 -0.67 -10.97
C SER A 39 6.85 -1.97 -11.60
N ALA A 40 6.46 -2.25 -12.86
CA ALA A 40 6.90 -3.44 -13.60
C ALA A 40 8.42 -3.46 -13.82
N LYS A 41 9.03 -2.31 -14.12
CA LYS A 41 10.50 -2.18 -14.22
C LYS A 41 11.18 -2.50 -12.88
N TYR A 42 10.67 -1.95 -11.77
CA TYR A 42 11.21 -2.21 -10.42
C TYR A 42 11.10 -3.67 -9.98
N GLN A 43 10.21 -4.47 -10.58
CA GLN A 43 10.17 -5.92 -10.32
C GLN A 43 11.47 -6.62 -10.72
N ARG A 44 12.12 -6.14 -11.78
CA ARG A 44 13.33 -6.73 -12.37
C ARG A 44 14.61 -6.30 -11.68
N TYR A 45 14.61 -5.13 -11.03
CA TYR A 45 15.80 -4.60 -10.36
C TYR A 45 15.99 -5.23 -8.97
N LYS A 46 17.03 -6.07 -8.85
CA LYS A 46 17.48 -6.64 -7.55
C LYS A 46 18.05 -5.58 -6.58
N LEU A 47 18.32 -4.36 -7.05
CA LEU A 47 19.01 -3.28 -6.33
C LEU A 47 18.16 -2.65 -5.21
N TYR A 48 16.83 -2.73 -5.28
CA TYR A 48 15.92 -2.18 -4.25
C TYR A 48 15.40 -3.27 -3.29
N ARG A 49 16.23 -4.27 -3.00
CA ARG A 49 15.97 -5.20 -1.91
C ARG A 49 16.46 -4.53 -0.63
N ASP A 50 15.55 -4.22 0.28
CA ASP A 50 15.86 -3.48 1.50
C ASP A 50 16.73 -4.24 2.53
N ALA A 51 17.31 -5.39 2.15
CA ALA A 51 18.59 -5.83 2.68
C ALA A 51 19.19 -6.96 1.80
N PRO A 52 20.52 -7.00 1.60
CA PRO A 52 21.20 -8.10 0.92
C PRO A 52 21.18 -9.43 1.70
N ASN A 53 20.52 -9.49 2.87
CA ASN A 53 20.58 -10.63 3.79
C ASN A 53 19.21 -11.05 4.38
N THR A 54 18.08 -10.69 3.74
CA THR A 54 16.76 -11.15 4.21
C THR A 54 16.45 -12.55 3.67
N ARG A 55 15.95 -13.43 4.55
CA ARG A 55 15.40 -14.75 4.18
C ARG A 55 14.16 -14.65 3.27
N ILE A 56 13.61 -13.45 3.11
CA ILE A 56 12.41 -13.15 2.32
C ILE A 56 12.77 -12.07 1.30
N SER A 57 12.51 -12.34 0.02
CA SER A 57 12.67 -11.36 -1.05
C SER A 57 11.40 -10.54 -1.23
N PHE A 58 11.43 -9.28 -0.83
CA PHE A 58 10.34 -8.32 -1.05
C PHE A 58 10.93 -6.92 -1.29
N ASN A 59 10.41 -6.19 -2.29
CA ASN A 59 10.91 -4.86 -2.66
C ASN A 59 9.94 -3.79 -2.14
N LEU A 60 10.26 -3.11 -1.04
CA LEU A 60 9.36 -2.09 -0.45
C LEU A 60 9.36 -0.76 -1.23
N ALA A 61 10.25 -0.57 -2.21
CA ALA A 61 10.33 0.63 -3.03
C ALA A 61 9.28 0.71 -4.16
N ARG A 62 8.31 -0.21 -4.21
CA ARG A 62 7.18 -0.19 -5.15
C ARG A 62 5.86 -0.51 -4.46
N TYR A 63 4.77 -0.16 -5.14
CA TYR A 63 3.44 -0.59 -4.74
C TYR A 63 3.20 -2.07 -5.11
N HIS A 64 2.43 -2.74 -4.26
CA HIS A 64 2.15 -4.17 -4.35
C HIS A 64 0.67 -4.43 -4.44
N SER A 65 0.31 -5.50 -5.14
CA SER A 65 -1.04 -6.04 -5.12
C SER A 65 -1.40 -6.60 -3.74
N PHE A 66 -2.69 -6.78 -3.51
CA PHE A 66 -3.18 -7.46 -2.31
C PHE A 66 -2.56 -8.87 -2.17
N ALA A 67 -2.49 -9.64 -3.26
CA ALA A 67 -1.94 -11.00 -3.22
C ALA A 67 -0.44 -11.03 -2.87
N GLU A 68 0.36 -10.14 -3.46
CA GLU A 68 1.78 -9.99 -3.11
C GLU A 68 1.97 -9.62 -1.63
N THR A 69 1.10 -8.73 -1.13
CA THR A 69 1.09 -8.33 0.28
C THR A 69 0.80 -9.50 1.20
N ILE A 70 -0.26 -10.27 0.95
CA ILE A 70 -0.60 -11.47 1.74
C ILE A 70 0.53 -12.49 1.73
N ASN A 71 1.14 -12.74 0.57
CA ASN A 71 2.27 -13.67 0.45
C ASN A 71 3.47 -13.21 1.30
N TYR A 72 3.76 -11.91 1.31
CA TYR A 72 4.82 -11.35 2.15
C TYR A 72 4.53 -11.52 3.65
N LEU A 73 3.31 -11.22 4.10
CA LEU A 73 2.92 -11.40 5.51
C LEU A 73 3.04 -12.87 5.94
N ASN A 74 2.56 -13.80 5.11
CA ASN A 74 2.66 -15.24 5.40
C ASN A 74 4.12 -15.73 5.41
N ALA A 75 4.96 -15.24 4.49
CA ALA A 75 6.39 -15.55 4.48
C ALA A 75 7.09 -15.07 5.77
N LEU A 76 6.71 -13.90 6.30
CA LEU A 76 7.20 -13.40 7.59
C LEU A 76 6.80 -14.33 8.74
N ALA A 77 5.55 -14.79 8.79
CA ALA A 77 5.08 -15.71 9.83
C ALA A 77 5.82 -17.06 9.80
N ILE A 78 6.09 -17.59 8.60
CA ILE A 78 6.86 -18.85 8.43
C ILE A 78 8.32 -18.65 8.83
N THR A 79 8.92 -17.53 8.48
CA THR A 79 10.35 -17.26 8.71
C THR A 79 10.64 -16.91 10.16
N TYR A 80 9.71 -16.24 10.85
CA TYR A 80 9.86 -15.74 12.22
C TYR A 80 8.71 -16.20 13.14
N PRO A 81 8.48 -17.51 13.31
CA PRO A 81 7.29 -18.05 14.00
C PRO A 81 7.22 -17.74 15.50
N ASP A 82 8.35 -17.38 16.10
CA ASP A 82 8.42 -16.99 17.52
C ASP A 82 7.97 -15.54 17.77
N ARG A 83 7.93 -14.72 16.72
CA ARG A 83 7.64 -13.28 16.80
C ARG A 83 6.44 -12.83 15.99
N VAL A 84 6.19 -13.47 14.85
CA VAL A 84 5.18 -13.06 13.88
C VAL A 84 4.04 -14.07 13.84
N ARG A 85 2.81 -13.57 13.87
CA ARG A 85 1.60 -14.35 13.59
C ARG A 85 0.72 -13.58 12.63
N VAL A 86 0.22 -14.26 11.60
CA VAL A 86 -0.79 -13.72 10.70
C VAL A 86 -2.09 -14.45 10.96
N MET A 87 -3.18 -13.70 11.11
CA MET A 87 -4.51 -14.26 11.32
C MET A 87 -5.57 -13.38 10.66
N PRO A 88 -6.70 -13.95 10.22
CA PRO A 88 -7.83 -13.15 9.77
C PRO A 88 -8.52 -12.50 10.97
N ILE A 89 -8.92 -11.24 10.83
CA ILE A 89 -9.77 -10.53 11.82
C ILE A 89 -11.20 -10.34 11.34
N GLY A 90 -11.50 -10.76 10.11
CA GLY A 90 -12.82 -10.67 9.52
C GLY A 90 -12.80 -11.00 8.04
N THR A 91 -13.96 -10.83 7.42
CA THR A 91 -14.17 -11.08 5.99
C THR A 91 -14.76 -9.82 5.37
N THR A 92 -14.22 -9.38 4.25
CA THR A 92 -14.72 -8.26 3.45
C THR A 92 -16.08 -8.59 2.85
N HIS A 93 -16.79 -7.56 2.35
CA HIS A 93 -18.06 -7.72 1.65
C HIS A 93 -17.97 -8.70 0.46
N GLU A 94 -16.85 -8.71 -0.27
CA GLU A 94 -16.63 -9.61 -1.41
C GLU A 94 -16.00 -10.96 -1.03
N GLY A 95 -16.00 -11.32 0.27
CA GLY A 95 -15.57 -12.64 0.73
C GLY A 95 -14.05 -12.81 0.93
N ARG A 96 -13.23 -11.77 0.74
CA ARG A 96 -11.78 -11.83 1.05
C ARG A 96 -11.52 -11.73 2.54
N GLN A 97 -10.55 -12.48 3.05
CA GLN A 97 -10.10 -12.38 4.44
C GLN A 97 -9.39 -11.04 4.69
N ILE A 98 -9.65 -10.40 5.84
CA ILE A 98 -8.96 -9.20 6.29
C ILE A 98 -7.78 -9.64 7.15
N PRO A 99 -6.53 -9.52 6.68
CA PRO A 99 -5.36 -9.98 7.42
C PRO A 99 -5.01 -9.03 8.57
N MET A 100 -4.59 -9.58 9.69
CA MET A 100 -3.84 -8.89 10.74
C MET A 100 -2.51 -9.60 10.94
N ILE A 101 -1.44 -8.82 11.03
CA ILE A 101 -0.12 -9.29 11.46
C ILE A 101 0.14 -8.81 12.88
N LYS A 102 0.44 -9.75 13.78
CA LYS A 102 0.88 -9.48 15.15
C LYS A 102 2.39 -9.73 15.24
N ILE A 103 3.14 -8.71 15.62
CA ILE A 103 4.60 -8.76 15.79
C ILE A 103 4.93 -8.51 17.26
N GLY A 104 5.67 -9.43 17.89
CA GLY A 104 6.13 -9.27 19.25
C GLY A 104 6.57 -10.59 19.89
N THR A 105 7.31 -10.49 20.99
CA THR A 105 7.74 -11.67 21.75
C THR A 105 6.58 -12.34 22.48
N ARG A 106 6.61 -13.67 22.54
CA ARG A 106 5.68 -14.46 23.38
C ARG A 106 5.89 -14.07 24.84
N SER A 107 4.80 -13.78 25.53
CA SER A 107 4.76 -13.45 26.96
C SER A 107 3.55 -14.14 27.57
N ARG A 108 3.66 -14.54 28.84
CA ARG A 108 2.53 -15.07 29.63
C ARG A 108 1.63 -13.97 30.19
N ALA A 109 2.15 -12.75 30.29
CA ALA A 109 1.40 -11.57 30.71
C ALA A 109 0.97 -10.74 29.49
N ASP A 110 -0.17 -10.06 29.63
CA ASP A 110 -0.63 -9.08 28.65
C ASP A 110 0.39 -7.94 28.52
N LYS A 111 0.72 -7.61 27.28
CA LYS A 111 1.63 -6.51 26.93
C LYS A 111 0.82 -5.37 26.32
N PRO A 112 1.17 -4.10 26.58
CA PRO A 112 0.59 -3.00 25.84
C PRO A 112 0.82 -3.21 24.34
N GLY A 113 -0.22 -2.98 23.56
CA GLY A 113 -0.22 -3.15 22.10
C GLY A 113 -0.30 -1.80 21.41
N ILE A 114 0.35 -1.70 20.25
CA ILE A 114 0.18 -0.58 19.33
C ILE A 114 -0.58 -1.12 18.12
N TRP A 115 -1.69 -0.48 17.78
CA TRP A 115 -2.46 -0.79 16.59
C TRP A 115 -2.05 0.17 15.46
N ILE A 116 -1.74 -0.39 14.29
CA ILE A 116 -1.45 0.36 13.07
C ILE A 116 -2.23 -0.30 11.95
N ASP A 117 -3.08 0.49 11.28
CA ASP A 117 -3.75 0.09 10.06
C ASP A 117 -3.41 1.05 8.91
N GLY A 118 -3.66 0.58 7.69
CA GLY A 118 -3.47 1.36 6.48
C GLY A 118 -4.30 0.80 5.33
N GLY A 119 -4.65 1.67 4.38
CA GLY A 119 -5.46 1.30 3.22
C GLY A 119 -6.96 1.20 3.47
N ILE A 120 -7.49 1.88 4.50
CA ILE A 120 -8.96 2.01 4.69
C ILE A 120 -9.63 2.65 3.47
N HIS A 121 -8.94 3.58 2.79
CA HIS A 121 -9.30 4.08 1.47
C HIS A 121 -8.43 3.43 0.38
N ALA A 122 -9.06 2.72 -0.55
CA ALA A 122 -8.36 1.92 -1.56
C ALA A 122 -7.42 2.72 -2.49
N ARG A 123 -7.62 4.03 -2.66
CA ARG A 123 -6.81 4.89 -3.54
C ARG A 123 -5.56 5.48 -2.86
N GLU A 124 -5.42 5.31 -1.55
CA GLU A 124 -4.31 5.90 -0.78
C GLU A 124 -3.13 4.91 -0.71
N TRP A 125 -2.57 4.53 -1.86
CA TRP A 125 -1.58 3.43 -1.97
C TRP A 125 -0.31 3.62 -1.13
N ILE A 126 0.02 4.86 -0.76
CA ILE A 126 1.13 5.18 0.14
C ILE A 126 0.89 4.66 1.57
N SER A 127 -0.37 4.58 2.02
CA SER A 127 -0.74 4.12 3.35
C SER A 127 -0.36 2.64 3.60
N PRO A 128 -0.83 1.65 2.82
CA PRO A 128 -0.40 0.26 3.00
C PRO A 128 1.09 0.07 2.73
N ALA A 129 1.70 0.85 1.83
CA ALA A 129 3.15 0.80 1.61
C ALA A 129 3.94 1.23 2.86
N ALA A 130 3.51 2.27 3.56
CA ALA A 130 4.13 2.70 4.82
C ALA A 130 3.97 1.66 5.93
N VAL A 131 2.80 1.02 6.03
CA VAL A 131 2.59 -0.09 6.99
C VAL A 131 3.52 -1.27 6.71
N LEU A 132 3.71 -1.64 5.44
CA LEU A 132 4.67 -2.68 5.05
C LEU A 132 6.11 -2.30 5.40
N TYR A 133 6.46 -1.03 5.24
CA TYR A 133 7.77 -0.54 5.67
C TYR A 133 7.93 -0.65 7.19
N PHE A 134 6.94 -0.24 7.99
CA PHE A 134 6.97 -0.40 9.44
C PHE A 134 7.15 -1.86 9.86
N ILE A 135 6.43 -2.79 9.23
CA ILE A 135 6.55 -4.24 9.47
C ILE A 135 7.99 -4.72 9.23
N ASN A 136 8.68 -4.18 8.23
CA ASN A 136 10.06 -4.56 7.93
C ASN A 136 11.09 -3.99 8.92
N GLN A 137 10.78 -2.88 9.61
CA GLN A 137 11.69 -2.23 10.56
C GLN A 137 11.64 -2.81 11.99
N VAL A 138 10.68 -3.69 12.29
CA VAL A 138 10.44 -4.26 13.65
C VAL A 138 10.81 -5.74 13.74
#